data_AF-A0A636GGQ8-F1
#
_entry.id   AF-A0A636GGQ8-F1
#
_cell.length_a   1.000
_cell.length_b   1.000
_cell.length_c   1.000
_cell.angle_alpha   90.00
_cell.angle_beta   90.00
_cell.angle_gamma   90.00
#
_symmetry.space_group_name_H-M   'P 1'
#
loop_
_entity.id
_entity.type
_entity.pdbx_description
1 polymer ?
#
loop_
_entity_poly.entity_id
_entity_poly.type
_entity_poly.pdbx_seq_one_letter_code
_entity_poly.pdbx_strand_id
1 'polypeptide(L)'
;PKGDADLLRRVWAEAHRTGRQDELYVFHLGWPEISARYNGIGRFGRTSEVPGRLANQLSGEGNSAAFREFAWRVVNIIAQALFALGERPDYNRVRRYVMNITGLHERYVEWYLREKAPHLLAVIEQQVALLSQVNQNRSLQDYVLRRAAVTQVLESPEGQALEDTVLESLSNAVRYDQKYFDKIVASLLPLLEKLT
;
A
#
# COMPACT_ATOMS: atom_id res chain seq x y z
N PRO A 1 19.41 -5.58 23.10
CA PRO A 1 20.61 -6.44 23.30
C PRO A 1 20.40 -7.83 22.68
N LYS A 2 21.33 -8.30 21.85
CA LYS A 2 21.24 -9.62 21.18
C LYS A 2 21.32 -10.75 22.23
N GLY A 3 20.20 -11.08 22.88
CA GLY A 3 20.12 -12.14 23.90
C GLY A 3 20.72 -11.84 25.27
N ASP A 4 21.40 -10.71 25.45
CA ASP A 4 21.98 -10.32 26.75
C ASP A 4 20.90 -9.72 27.68
N ALA A 5 20.38 -10.55 28.57
CA ALA A 5 19.36 -10.18 29.54
C ALA A 5 19.87 -9.20 30.61
N ASP A 6 21.15 -9.28 30.97
CA ASP A 6 21.72 -8.40 32.00
C ASP A 6 21.91 -6.98 31.47
N LEU A 7 22.29 -6.85 30.20
CA LEU A 7 22.31 -5.55 29.54
C LEU A 7 20.90 -4.94 29.44
N LEU A 8 19.87 -5.73 29.12
CA LEU A 8 18.48 -5.22 29.11
C LEU A 8 18.06 -4.73 30.51
N ARG A 9 18.32 -5.51 31.56
CA ARG A 9 18.02 -5.13 32.94
C ARG A 9 18.73 -3.85 33.35
N ARG A 10 20.02 -3.71 32.99
CA ARG A 10 20.80 -2.50 33.27
C ARG A 10 20.23 -1.28 32.56
N VAL A 11 19.92 -1.38 31.26
CA VAL A 11 19.31 -0.27 30.50
C VAL A 11 17.98 0.14 31.13
N TRP A 12 17.14 -0.83 31.49
CA TRP A 12 15.86 -0.56 32.14
C TRP A 12 16.05 0.12 33.50
N ALA A 13 16.94 -0.38 34.35
CA ALA A 13 17.20 0.16 35.68
C ALA A 13 17.76 1.59 35.62
N GLU A 14 18.71 1.86 34.73
CA GLU A 14 19.30 3.20 34.59
C GLU A 14 18.31 4.22 34.01
N ALA A 15 17.42 3.81 33.08
CA ALA A 15 16.36 4.67 32.59
C ALA A 15 15.41 5.11 33.72
N HIS A 16 15.04 4.19 34.61
CA HIS A 16 14.18 4.51 35.77
C HIS A 16 14.92 5.35 36.81
N ARG A 17 16.19 5.03 37.09
CA ARG A 17 17.02 5.78 38.06
C ARG A 17 17.22 7.24 37.65
N THR A 18 17.23 7.51 36.35
CA THR A 18 17.38 8.86 35.79
C THR A 18 16.04 9.55 35.46
N GLY A 19 14.90 8.89 35.73
CA GLY A 19 13.57 9.43 35.45
C GLY A 19 13.19 9.50 33.97
N ARG A 20 13.91 8.77 33.10
CA ARG A 20 13.72 8.74 31.63
C ARG A 20 13.03 7.45 31.16
N GLN A 21 12.29 6.78 32.03
CA GLN A 21 11.58 5.55 31.68
C GLN A 21 10.62 5.74 30.49
N ASP A 22 10.02 6.92 30.35
CA ASP A 22 9.05 7.22 29.28
C ASP A 22 9.71 7.43 27.91
N GLU A 23 11.05 7.58 27.87
CA GLU A 23 11.84 7.66 26.63
C GLU A 23 12.46 6.31 26.23
N LEU A 24 12.34 5.29 27.08
CA LEU A 24 12.93 3.98 26.82
C LEU A 24 12.01 3.14 25.92
N TYR A 25 12.51 2.78 24.75
CA TYR A 25 11.86 1.81 23.86
C TYR A 25 12.70 0.53 23.76
N VAL A 26 12.06 -0.61 24.01
CA VAL A 26 12.70 -1.94 23.89
C VAL A 26 12.09 -2.67 22.70
N PHE A 27 12.91 -3.23 21.82
CA PHE A 27 12.44 -4.11 20.75
C PHE A 27 13.13 -5.48 20.87
N HIS A 28 12.35 -6.52 21.11
CA HIS A 28 12.83 -7.88 21.33
C HIS A 28 12.00 -8.92 20.57
N LEU A 29 12.61 -9.60 19.59
CA LEU A 29 11.91 -10.55 18.71
C LEU A 29 11.31 -11.77 19.44
N GLY A 30 11.93 -12.20 20.54
CA GLY A 30 11.46 -13.33 21.35
C GLY A 30 10.46 -13.00 22.47
N TRP A 31 10.19 -11.71 22.72
CA TRP A 31 9.24 -11.27 23.76
C TRP A 31 8.38 -10.11 23.21
N PRO A 32 7.41 -10.40 22.32
CA PRO A 32 6.59 -9.38 21.67
C PRO A 32 5.75 -8.54 22.65
N GLU A 33 5.36 -9.13 23.78
CA GLU A 33 4.48 -8.52 24.78
C GLU A 33 5.11 -7.36 25.55
N ILE A 34 6.44 -7.31 25.65
CA ILE A 34 7.20 -6.20 26.25
C ILE A 34 7.89 -5.33 25.20
N SER A 35 7.69 -5.62 23.92
CA SER A 35 8.38 -4.94 22.82
C SER A 35 7.56 -3.76 22.28
N ALA A 36 8.25 -2.65 22.05
CA ALA A 36 7.78 -1.54 21.26
C ALA A 36 7.48 -2.01 19.82
N ARG A 37 6.42 -1.45 19.24
CA ARG A 37 6.06 -1.69 17.84
C ARG A 37 7.09 -1.03 16.93
N TYR A 38 7.54 -1.78 15.93
CA TYR A 38 8.52 -1.30 14.96
C TYR A 38 7.93 -1.26 13.54
N ASN A 39 8.07 -0.13 12.87
CA ASN A 39 7.75 0.01 11.45
C ASN A 39 8.97 0.58 10.72
N GLY A 40 9.78 -0.32 10.17
CA GLY A 40 11.02 0.02 9.47
C GLY A 40 10.85 0.75 8.14
N ILE A 41 9.63 0.83 7.61
CA ILE A 41 9.34 1.55 6.36
C ILE A 41 8.49 2.80 6.57
N GLY A 42 7.93 3.02 7.75
CA GLY A 42 7.01 4.14 7.97
C GLY A 42 7.70 5.50 8.13
N ARG A 43 9.01 5.55 8.40
CA ARG A 43 9.76 6.82 8.50
C ARG A 43 10.72 6.95 7.33
N PHE A 44 10.51 7.92 6.47
CA PHE A 44 11.28 8.15 5.25
C PHE A 44 11.36 9.65 4.95
N GLY A 45 12.42 10.09 4.28
CA GLY A 45 12.53 11.44 3.72
C GLY A 45 11.93 11.52 2.32
N ARG A 46 12.01 10.43 1.54
CA ARG A 46 11.35 10.28 0.23
C ARG A 46 10.52 9.01 0.18
N THR A 47 9.35 9.06 -0.46
CA THR A 47 8.46 7.88 -0.59
C THR A 47 9.14 6.69 -1.25
N SER A 48 10.10 6.92 -2.15
CA SER A 48 10.91 5.89 -2.81
C SER A 48 11.83 5.08 -1.87
N GLU A 49 12.03 5.52 -0.63
CA GLU A 49 12.74 4.72 0.37
C GLU A 49 11.93 3.51 0.84
N VAL A 50 10.60 3.62 0.86
CA VAL A 50 9.68 2.54 1.24
C VAL A 50 9.89 1.29 0.36
N PRO A 51 9.76 1.38 -0.98
CA PRO A 51 10.03 0.25 -1.86
C PRO A 51 11.49 -0.18 -1.84
N GLY A 52 12.45 0.75 -1.64
CA GLY A 52 13.87 0.40 -1.50
C GLY A 52 14.12 -0.54 -0.31
N ARG A 53 13.56 -0.23 0.86
CA ARG A 53 13.72 -1.06 2.08
C ARG A 53 13.04 -2.43 1.99
N LEU A 54 12.03 -2.58 1.14
CA LEU A 54 11.34 -3.85 0.89
C LEU A 54 12.02 -4.66 -0.22
N ALA A 55 12.18 -4.08 -1.41
CA ALA A 55 12.67 -4.80 -2.57
C ALA A 55 14.15 -5.21 -2.45
N ASN A 56 14.98 -4.45 -1.72
CA ASN A 56 16.39 -4.82 -1.51
C ASN A 56 16.57 -6.12 -0.71
N GLN A 57 15.51 -6.63 -0.05
CA GLN A 57 15.54 -7.92 0.64
C GLN A 57 15.32 -9.11 -0.29
N LEU A 58 14.88 -8.87 -1.54
CA LEU A 58 14.73 -9.91 -2.56
C LEU A 58 16.09 -10.24 -3.19
N SER A 59 16.29 -11.48 -3.65
CA SER A 59 17.52 -11.90 -4.34
C SER A 59 17.78 -11.04 -5.59
N GLY A 60 19.06 -10.82 -5.92
CA GLY A 60 19.46 -9.92 -7.03
C GLY A 60 20.05 -10.62 -8.23
N GLU A 61 20.21 -11.94 -8.17
CA GLU A 61 20.98 -12.71 -9.14
C GLU A 61 20.11 -13.24 -10.29
N GLY A 62 20.63 -13.19 -11.51
CA GLY A 62 19.96 -13.70 -12.72
C GLY A 62 18.62 -13.00 -13.00
N ASN A 63 17.58 -13.78 -13.32
CA ASN A 63 16.23 -13.26 -13.57
C ASN A 63 15.64 -12.48 -12.36
N SER A 64 16.23 -12.60 -11.16
CA SER A 64 15.78 -11.93 -9.93
C SER A 64 15.88 -10.41 -9.97
N ALA A 65 16.75 -9.82 -10.79
CA ALA A 65 16.88 -8.36 -10.89
C ALA A 65 15.61 -7.70 -11.47
N ALA A 66 15.06 -8.27 -12.55
CA ALA A 66 13.80 -7.80 -13.14
C ALA A 66 12.63 -7.97 -12.17
N PHE A 67 12.61 -9.04 -11.37
CA PHE A 67 11.61 -9.25 -10.31
C PHE A 67 11.73 -8.23 -9.17
N ARG A 68 12.95 -7.86 -8.80
CA ARG A 68 13.21 -6.84 -7.77
C ARG A 68 12.73 -5.46 -8.21
N GLU A 69 13.12 -5.03 -9.41
CA GLU A 69 12.64 -3.79 -10.05
C GLU A 69 11.11 -3.72 -10.07
N PHE A 70 10.50 -4.85 -10.37
CA PHE A 70 9.08 -4.98 -10.45
C PHE A 70 8.36 -4.85 -9.10
N ALA A 71 8.82 -5.60 -8.09
CA ALA A 71 8.32 -5.49 -6.72
C ALA A 71 8.51 -4.07 -6.19
N TRP A 72 9.67 -3.46 -6.48
CA TRP A 72 9.95 -2.07 -6.15
C TRP A 72 8.90 -1.13 -6.76
N ARG A 73 8.60 -1.26 -8.06
CA ARG A 73 7.61 -0.40 -8.73
C ARG A 73 6.23 -0.50 -8.10
N VAL A 74 5.76 -1.70 -7.81
CA VAL A 74 4.42 -1.91 -7.20
C VAL A 74 4.35 -1.31 -5.80
N VAL A 75 5.35 -1.60 -4.98
CA VAL A 75 5.42 -1.03 -3.62
C VAL A 75 5.55 0.49 -3.68
N ASN A 76 6.24 1.04 -4.68
CA ASN A 76 6.35 2.49 -4.86
C ASN A 76 4.98 3.13 -5.14
N ILE A 77 4.19 2.55 -6.06
CA ILE A 77 2.83 3.02 -6.36
C ILE A 77 1.96 3.00 -5.10
N ILE A 78 2.00 1.90 -4.35
CA ILE A 78 1.25 1.77 -3.08
C ILE A 78 1.71 2.81 -2.06
N ALA A 79 3.03 3.00 -1.89
CA ALA A 79 3.59 3.94 -0.93
C ALA A 79 3.22 5.39 -1.26
N GLN A 80 3.26 5.77 -2.54
CA GLN A 80 2.85 7.10 -3.00
C GLN A 80 1.35 7.34 -2.76
N ALA A 81 0.51 6.36 -3.10
CA ALA A 81 -0.93 6.44 -2.87
C ALA A 81 -1.27 6.56 -1.37
N LEU A 82 -0.64 5.74 -0.52
CA LEU A 82 -0.84 5.84 0.93
C LEU A 82 -0.41 7.21 1.47
N PHE A 83 0.75 7.69 1.05
CA PHE A 83 1.26 8.99 1.47
C PHE A 83 0.33 10.14 1.06
N ALA A 84 -0.16 10.13 -0.18
CA ALA A 84 -1.12 11.11 -0.68
C ALA A 84 -2.46 11.06 0.09
N LEU A 85 -2.91 9.87 0.48
CA LEU A 85 -4.08 9.68 1.35
C LEU A 85 -3.84 10.07 2.83
N GLY A 86 -2.66 10.59 3.17
CA GLY A 86 -2.28 10.92 4.56
C GLY A 86 -2.05 9.69 5.44
N GLU A 87 -1.94 8.50 4.85
CA GLU A 87 -1.71 7.25 5.56
C GLU A 87 -0.22 6.91 5.58
N ARG A 88 0.29 6.58 6.77
CA ARG A 88 1.67 6.11 6.92
C ARG A 88 1.80 4.69 6.34
N PRO A 89 2.72 4.46 5.37
CA PRO A 89 3.06 3.12 4.90
C PRO A 89 3.53 2.21 6.05
N ASP A 90 3.02 0.98 6.06
CA ASP A 90 3.49 -0.10 6.93
C ASP A 90 3.37 -1.43 6.19
N TYR A 91 3.99 -2.48 6.73
CA TYR A 91 4.04 -3.80 6.10
C TYR A 91 2.65 -4.39 5.86
N ASN A 92 1.70 -4.17 6.78
CA ASN A 92 0.34 -4.69 6.69
C ASN A 92 -0.46 -4.01 5.57
N ARG A 93 -0.38 -2.67 5.47
CA ARG A 93 -1.01 -1.90 4.38
C ARG A 93 -0.42 -2.27 3.04
N VAL A 94 0.91 -2.39 2.94
CA VAL A 94 1.56 -2.81 1.70
C VAL A 94 1.09 -4.21 1.32
N ARG A 95 1.09 -5.18 2.24
CA ARG A 95 0.58 -6.54 2.01
C ARG A 95 -0.87 -6.54 1.52
N ARG A 96 -1.74 -5.78 2.19
CA ARG A 96 -3.15 -5.63 1.81
C ARG A 96 -3.30 -5.14 0.37
N TYR A 97 -2.57 -4.10 -0.02
CA TYR A 97 -2.72 -3.49 -1.34
C TYR A 97 -1.93 -4.15 -2.46
N VAL A 98 -0.92 -4.96 -2.13
CA VAL A 98 -0.33 -5.89 -3.10
C VAL A 98 -1.35 -6.94 -3.54
N MET A 99 -2.16 -7.45 -2.60
CA MET A 99 -3.22 -8.42 -2.91
C MET A 99 -4.46 -7.78 -3.54
N ASN A 100 -4.73 -6.52 -3.20
CA ASN A 100 -5.92 -5.81 -3.66
C ASN A 100 -5.58 -4.38 -4.08
N ILE A 101 -4.84 -4.25 -5.17
CA ILE A 101 -4.49 -2.93 -5.70
C ILE A 101 -5.72 -2.19 -6.25
N THR A 102 -6.71 -2.92 -6.75
CA THR A 102 -7.97 -2.37 -7.26
C THR A 102 -8.70 -1.61 -6.15
N GLY A 103 -8.76 -2.18 -4.94
CA GLY A 103 -9.33 -1.49 -3.78
C GLY A 103 -8.54 -0.25 -3.36
N LEU A 104 -7.23 -0.19 -3.60
CA LEU A 104 -6.46 1.05 -3.41
C LEU A 104 -6.82 2.10 -4.45
N HIS A 105 -6.91 1.68 -5.71
CA HIS A 105 -7.27 2.55 -6.84
C HIS A 105 -8.66 3.16 -6.66
N GLU A 106 -9.69 2.35 -6.37
CA GLU A 106 -11.05 2.84 -6.14
C GLU A 106 -11.10 3.89 -5.02
N ARG A 107 -10.43 3.60 -3.89
CA ARG A 107 -10.36 4.52 -2.76
C ARG A 107 -9.62 5.81 -3.10
N TYR A 108 -8.54 5.71 -3.87
CA TYR A 108 -7.76 6.87 -4.31
C TYR A 108 -8.56 7.74 -5.28
N VAL A 109 -9.25 7.14 -6.25
CA VAL A 109 -10.15 7.83 -7.19
C VAL A 109 -11.23 8.58 -6.44
N GLU A 110 -11.89 7.93 -5.48
CA GLU A 110 -12.96 8.56 -4.71
C GLU A 110 -12.45 9.77 -3.91
N TRP A 111 -11.31 9.62 -3.21
CA TRP A 111 -10.69 10.71 -2.47
C TRP A 111 -10.29 11.87 -3.40
N TYR A 112 -9.59 11.56 -4.49
CA TYR A 112 -9.06 12.56 -5.42
C TYR A 112 -10.18 13.33 -6.13
N LEU A 113 -11.17 12.62 -6.68
CA LEU A 113 -12.29 13.26 -7.37
C LEU A 113 -13.17 14.04 -6.40
N ARG A 114 -13.39 13.56 -5.17
CA ARG A 114 -14.13 14.33 -4.17
C ARG A 114 -13.52 15.70 -3.92
N GLU A 115 -12.19 15.79 -3.93
CA GLU A 115 -11.47 17.05 -3.72
C GLU A 115 -11.38 17.90 -5.00
N LYS A 116 -11.04 17.29 -6.15
CA LYS A 116 -10.69 18.04 -7.38
C LYS A 116 -11.81 18.15 -8.40
N ALA A 117 -12.66 17.14 -8.51
CA ALA A 117 -13.70 17.05 -9.54
C ALA A 117 -14.95 16.30 -9.03
N PRO A 118 -15.66 16.85 -8.03
CA PRO A 118 -16.77 16.16 -7.37
C PRO A 118 -17.93 15.86 -8.33
N HIS A 119 -18.07 16.65 -9.41
CA HIS A 119 -19.03 16.39 -10.47
C HIS A 119 -18.72 15.09 -11.23
N LEU A 120 -17.45 14.77 -11.51
CA LEU A 120 -17.07 13.50 -12.13
C LEU A 120 -17.36 12.31 -11.20
N LEU A 121 -17.16 12.48 -9.89
CA LEU A 121 -17.56 11.47 -8.92
C LEU A 121 -19.07 11.22 -8.96
N ALA A 122 -19.89 12.27 -9.05
CA ALA A 122 -21.34 12.14 -9.20
C ALA A 122 -21.74 11.41 -10.50
N VAL A 123 -21.02 11.64 -11.61
CA VAL A 123 -21.21 10.91 -12.86
C VAL A 123 -20.92 9.42 -12.69
N ILE A 124 -19.85 9.06 -11.96
CA ILE A 124 -19.53 7.66 -11.64
C ILE A 124 -20.70 7.02 -10.87
N GLU A 125 -21.19 7.66 -9.81
CA GLU A 125 -22.29 7.11 -9.01
C GLU A 125 -23.59 6.96 -9.82
N GLN A 126 -23.88 7.92 -10.69
CA GLN A 126 -25.04 7.83 -11.60
C GLN A 126 -24.90 6.68 -12.60
N GLN A 127 -23.71 6.51 -13.20
CA GLN A 127 -23.43 5.40 -14.11
C GLN A 127 -23.54 4.05 -13.40
N VAL A 128 -23.01 3.93 -12.18
CA VAL A 128 -23.14 2.71 -11.37
C VAL A 128 -24.62 2.40 -11.10
N ALA A 129 -25.42 3.39 -10.69
CA ALA A 129 -26.84 3.19 -10.44
C ALA A 129 -27.59 2.71 -11.69
N LEU A 130 -27.30 3.29 -12.86
CA LEU A 130 -27.88 2.88 -14.14
C LEU A 130 -27.46 1.46 -14.53
N LEU A 131 -26.16 1.16 -14.42
CA LEU A 131 -25.63 -0.15 -14.73
C LEU A 131 -26.22 -1.23 -13.81
N SER A 132 -26.39 -0.94 -12.53
CA SER A 132 -27.01 -1.85 -11.56
C SER A 132 -28.47 -2.16 -11.91
N GLN A 133 -29.23 -1.18 -12.43
CA GLN A 133 -30.61 -1.43 -12.90
C GLN A 133 -30.63 -2.38 -14.11
N VAL A 134 -29.71 -2.20 -15.06
CA VAL A 134 -29.61 -3.06 -16.26
C VAL A 134 -29.03 -4.44 -15.91
N ASN A 135 -28.20 -4.53 -14.88
CA ASN A 135 -27.53 -5.74 -14.43
C ASN A 135 -28.42 -6.70 -13.62
N GLN A 136 -29.69 -6.34 -13.33
CA GLN A 136 -30.64 -7.17 -12.59
C GLN A 136 -30.77 -8.61 -13.15
N ASN A 137 -30.52 -8.80 -14.45
CA ASN A 137 -30.61 -10.09 -15.13
C ASN A 137 -29.25 -10.73 -15.48
N ARG A 138 -28.13 -10.09 -15.17
CA ARG A 138 -26.78 -10.51 -15.62
C ARG A 138 -25.84 -10.94 -14.48
N SER A 139 -26.25 -10.75 -13.22
CA SER A 139 -25.54 -11.21 -12.02
C SER A 139 -24.06 -10.76 -11.92
N LEU A 140 -23.68 -9.65 -12.57
CA LEU A 140 -22.34 -9.08 -12.36
C LEU A 140 -22.21 -8.53 -10.95
N GLN A 141 -21.02 -8.62 -10.37
CA GLN A 141 -20.76 -8.08 -9.04
C GLN A 141 -20.60 -6.55 -9.09
N ASP A 142 -21.05 -5.85 -8.05
CA ASP A 142 -21.09 -4.36 -8.02
C ASP A 142 -19.72 -3.70 -8.28
N TYR A 143 -18.63 -4.31 -7.79
CA TYR A 143 -17.28 -3.79 -8.03
C TYR A 143 -16.91 -3.78 -9.53
N VAL A 144 -17.45 -4.72 -10.32
CA VAL A 144 -17.22 -4.77 -11.78
C VAL A 144 -17.89 -3.58 -12.45
N LEU A 145 -19.11 -3.25 -12.03
CA LEU A 145 -19.87 -2.11 -12.55
C LEU A 145 -19.18 -0.80 -12.19
N ARG A 146 -18.77 -0.65 -10.92
CA ARG A 146 -18.02 0.51 -10.44
C ARG A 146 -16.71 0.71 -11.19
N ARG A 147 -15.93 -0.35 -11.39
CA ARG A 147 -14.68 -0.27 -12.16
C ARG A 147 -14.91 0.15 -13.61
N ALA A 148 -15.99 -0.31 -14.24
CA ALA A 148 -16.35 0.10 -15.59
C ALA A 148 -16.69 1.59 -15.66
N ALA A 149 -17.52 2.08 -14.74
CA ALA A 149 -17.88 3.50 -14.64
C ALA A 149 -16.65 4.39 -14.35
N VAL A 150 -15.82 4.00 -13.39
CA VAL A 150 -14.56 4.70 -13.07
C VAL A 150 -13.65 4.78 -14.30
N THR A 151 -13.43 3.65 -14.98
CA THR A 151 -12.59 3.62 -16.20
C THR A 151 -13.14 4.56 -17.26
N GLN A 152 -14.44 4.50 -17.53
CA GLN A 152 -15.08 5.35 -18.53
C GLN A 152 -14.94 6.84 -18.21
N VAL A 153 -15.12 7.22 -16.94
CA VAL A 153 -15.01 8.63 -16.51
C VAL A 153 -13.56 9.11 -16.57
N LEU A 154 -12.60 8.31 -16.10
CA LEU A 154 -11.18 8.67 -16.17
C LEU A 154 -10.64 8.73 -17.61
N GLU A 155 -11.22 7.95 -18.53
CA GLU A 155 -10.86 7.98 -19.96
C GLU A 155 -11.53 9.12 -20.74
N SER A 156 -12.51 9.82 -20.14
CA SER A 156 -13.14 10.99 -20.76
C SER A 156 -12.16 12.16 -20.93
N PRO A 157 -12.41 13.12 -21.83
CA PRO A 157 -11.53 14.29 -22.00
C PRO A 157 -11.28 15.07 -20.69
N GLU A 158 -12.33 15.24 -19.86
CA GLU A 158 -12.20 15.89 -18.55
C GLU A 158 -11.42 15.03 -17.56
N GLY A 159 -11.62 13.71 -17.58
CA GLY A 159 -10.86 12.77 -16.76
C GLY A 159 -9.37 12.75 -17.11
N GLN A 160 -9.03 12.77 -18.41
CA GLN A 160 -7.64 12.83 -18.88
C GLN A 160 -6.98 14.19 -18.63
N ALA A 161 -7.76 15.25 -18.47
CA ALA A 161 -7.27 16.57 -18.07
C ALA A 161 -6.90 16.64 -16.57
N LEU A 162 -7.21 15.62 -15.76
CA LEU A 162 -6.78 15.52 -14.38
C LEU A 162 -5.30 15.14 -14.30
N GLU A 163 -4.45 16.12 -14.01
CA GLU A 163 -3.01 15.90 -13.88
C GLU A 163 -2.64 15.36 -12.48
N ASP A 164 -2.75 14.05 -12.28
CA ASP A 164 -2.23 13.37 -11.08
C ASP A 164 -1.45 12.09 -11.40
N THR A 165 -0.14 12.14 -11.16
CA THR A 165 0.79 11.03 -11.47
C THR A 165 0.51 9.75 -10.68
N VAL A 166 -0.03 9.87 -9.46
CA VAL A 166 -0.34 8.71 -8.60
C VAL A 166 -1.61 8.02 -9.10
N LEU A 167 -2.65 8.78 -9.46
CA LEU A 167 -3.85 8.29 -10.11
C LEU A 167 -3.53 7.56 -11.42
N GLU A 168 -2.68 8.15 -12.26
CA GLU A 168 -2.24 7.53 -13.51
C GLU A 168 -1.51 6.21 -13.24
N SER A 169 -0.57 6.21 -12.29
CA SER A 169 0.20 5.02 -11.91
C SER A 169 -0.70 3.91 -11.37
N LEU A 170 -1.69 4.23 -10.52
CA LEU A 170 -2.66 3.26 -10.04
C LEU A 170 -3.58 2.74 -11.14
N SER A 171 -4.03 3.62 -12.04
CA SER A 171 -4.90 3.23 -13.17
C SER A 171 -4.18 2.28 -14.12
N ASN A 172 -2.91 2.56 -14.41
CA ASN A 172 -2.04 1.66 -15.18
C ASN A 172 -1.79 0.35 -14.43
N ALA A 173 -1.61 0.39 -13.11
CA ALA A 173 -1.41 -0.81 -12.32
C ALA A 173 -2.62 -1.75 -12.36
N VAL A 174 -3.84 -1.24 -12.25
CA VAL A 174 -5.08 -2.04 -12.30
C VAL A 174 -5.34 -2.64 -13.69
N ARG A 175 -4.81 -2.02 -14.75
CA ARG A 175 -4.91 -2.53 -16.13
C ARG A 175 -3.97 -3.70 -16.43
N TYR A 176 -2.96 -3.95 -15.59
CA TYR A 176 -2.11 -5.12 -15.78
C TYR A 176 -2.91 -6.42 -15.64
N ASP A 177 -2.52 -7.45 -16.40
CA ASP A 177 -3.26 -8.71 -16.40
C ASP A 177 -3.20 -9.43 -15.03
N GLN A 178 -4.08 -10.39 -14.81
CA GLN A 178 -4.12 -11.12 -13.55
C GLN A 178 -2.85 -11.95 -13.28
N LYS A 179 -2.25 -12.53 -14.33
CA LYS A 179 -1.00 -13.31 -14.23
C LYS A 179 0.18 -12.43 -13.81
N TYR A 180 0.15 -11.15 -14.15
CA TYR A 180 1.13 -10.15 -13.74
C TYR A 180 1.05 -9.95 -12.22
N PHE A 181 -0.15 -9.83 -11.64
CA PHE A 181 -0.32 -9.74 -10.19
C PHE A 181 0.03 -11.04 -9.48
N ASP A 182 -0.29 -12.20 -10.07
CA ASP A 182 0.10 -13.49 -9.50
C ASP A 182 1.62 -13.60 -9.31
N LYS A 183 2.41 -13.03 -10.23
CA LYS A 183 3.89 -12.95 -10.10
C LYS A 183 4.33 -12.00 -8.99
N ILE A 184 3.66 -10.85 -8.81
CA ILE A 184 3.94 -9.92 -7.69
C ILE A 184 3.68 -10.63 -6.38
N VAL A 185 2.50 -11.24 -6.25
CA VAL A 185 2.08 -11.93 -5.04
C VAL A 185 3.04 -13.07 -4.74
N ALA A 186 3.34 -13.93 -5.72
CA ALA A 186 4.25 -15.06 -5.51
C ALA A 186 5.67 -14.65 -5.04
N SER A 187 6.16 -13.49 -5.46
CA SER A 187 7.52 -13.02 -5.12
C SER A 187 7.58 -12.18 -3.85
N LEU A 188 6.63 -11.28 -3.65
CA LEU A 188 6.65 -10.30 -2.56
C LEU A 188 5.90 -10.79 -1.32
N LEU A 189 4.87 -11.62 -1.49
CA LEU A 189 4.07 -12.11 -0.37
C LEU A 189 4.88 -12.93 0.65
N PRO A 190 5.77 -13.86 0.26
CA PRO A 190 6.56 -14.62 1.23
C PRO A 190 7.47 -13.74 2.09
N LEU A 191 7.93 -12.62 1.54
CA LEU A 191 8.70 -11.63 2.29
C LEU A 191 7.79 -10.88 3.28
N LEU A 192 6.64 -10.40 2.80
CA LEU A 192 5.70 -9.65 3.64
C LEU A 192 5.13 -10.51 4.78
N GLU A 193 4.86 -11.79 4.55
CA GLU A 193 4.40 -12.74 5.59
C GLU A 193 5.42 -12.96 6.71
N LYS A 194 6.71 -12.76 6.45
CA LYS A 194 7.74 -12.79 7.50
C LYS A 194 7.81 -11.48 8.29
N LEU A 195 7.27 -10.40 7.74
CA LEU A 195 7.36 -9.03 8.27
C LEU A 195 6.04 -8.51 8.87
N THR A 196 4.94 -9.23 8.68
CA THR A 196 3.59 -8.92 9.18
C THR A 196 3.09 -10.02 10.08
#